data_AF-A0AAX6MPB9-F1
#
_entry.id   AF-A0AAX6MPB9-F1
#
_cell.length_a   1.000
_cell.length_b   1.000
_cell.length_c   1.000
_cell.angle_alpha   90.00
_cell.angle_beta   90.00
_cell.angle_gamma   90.00
#
_symmetry.space_group_name_H-M   'P 1'
#
loop_
_entity.id
_entity.type
_entity.pdbx_description
1 polymer ?
#
loop_
_entity_poly.entity_id
_entity_poly.type
_entity_poly.pdbx_seq_one_letter_code
_entity_poly.pdbx_strand_id
1 'polypeptide(L)'
;MQDKHHLHYKVVSTIAIPPALTPPVSTKDEPEASDVDDTESLLRHYFSLKHDLTALYDQWSRSDPNFRKKAPKFTGIRILSQDPWEALIGFICSSNNNISRISQMVHKLCKYYGPLVGLIGDEAFHDFPTPQALSGKKVEAHLRELGFGYRAKYIAETARLVCEEKPEGWLERLINPENPGWSKAVIPKDAEVPTYRHAHEQLLLLSGVGPKVADCVCLMGLGWGEAVPVDTHVWQIAQRDYKFGKGKTKTFSKAMYDSVGDHFRNIWGPYAGWAQSVLFTANLKSFSEQASSKAEVVDVKVKVEEVGDATADEPQARTRKRRQVVVTEAVKIESNTSTEAIRASKRVRKTRS
;
A
#
# COMPACT_ATOMS: atom_id res chain seq x y z
N MET A 1 -8.53 14.40 -12.11
CA MET A 1 -7.25 14.75 -12.76
C MET A 1 -6.35 15.34 -11.68
N GLN A 2 -5.10 14.88 -11.57
CA GLN A 2 -4.10 15.44 -10.67
C GLN A 2 -3.54 16.73 -11.29
N ASP A 3 -3.24 17.75 -10.49
CA ASP A 3 -2.53 18.95 -10.95
C ASP A 3 -1.22 18.52 -11.63
N LYS A 4 -0.94 19.10 -12.80
CA LYS A 4 0.27 18.79 -13.59
C LYS A 4 1.55 19.33 -12.95
N HIS A 5 1.45 20.28 -12.02
CA HIS A 5 2.59 21.05 -11.54
C HIS A 5 2.84 20.98 -10.04
N HIS A 6 1.84 20.61 -9.22
CA HIS A 6 1.96 20.69 -7.76
C HIS A 6 1.60 19.37 -7.05
N LEU A 7 2.46 18.97 -6.10
CA LEU A 7 2.17 17.98 -5.08
C LEU A 7 1.94 18.73 -3.77
N HIS A 8 0.71 18.79 -3.28
CA HIS A 8 0.39 19.42 -2.00
C HIS A 8 0.66 18.44 -0.86
N TYR A 9 1.58 18.77 0.05
CA TYR A 9 1.83 18.01 1.28
C TYR A 9 2.07 18.96 2.46
N LYS A 10 1.92 18.45 3.69
CA LYS A 10 2.19 19.18 4.93
C LYS A 10 3.07 18.31 5.82
N VAL A 11 4.22 18.83 6.23
CA VAL A 11 5.07 18.19 7.24
C VAL A 11 4.54 18.56 8.62
N VAL A 12 4.31 17.56 9.46
CA VAL A 12 3.93 17.76 10.87
C VAL A 12 5.10 17.24 11.70
N SER A 13 6.01 18.13 12.08
CA SER A 13 7.11 17.79 13.00
C SER A 13 6.72 18.17 14.41
N THR A 14 6.53 17.17 15.27
CA THR A 14 6.46 17.31 16.72
C THR A 14 7.42 16.30 17.34
N ILE A 15 8.71 16.49 17.07
CA ILE A 15 9.76 15.67 17.66
C ILE A 15 10.14 16.26 19.02
N ALA A 16 9.54 15.73 20.09
CA ALA A 16 10.20 15.63 21.38
C ALA A 16 10.43 14.14 21.63
N ILE A 17 11.68 13.68 21.47
CA ILE A 17 12.07 12.26 21.58
C ILE A 17 12.04 11.86 23.06
N PRO A 18 11.13 10.99 23.53
CA PRO A 18 11.31 10.33 24.82
C PRO A 18 12.31 9.17 24.66
N PRO A 19 13.09 8.84 25.70
CA PRO A 19 14.08 7.77 25.62
C PRO A 19 13.42 6.41 25.32
N ALA A 20 13.97 5.68 24.36
CA ALA A 20 13.48 4.37 23.94
C ALA A 20 13.55 3.34 25.08
N LEU A 21 12.54 2.46 25.17
CA LEU A 21 12.46 1.36 26.14
C LEU A 21 13.39 0.18 25.81
N THR A 22 14.09 0.24 24.68
CA THR A 22 15.08 -0.74 24.23
C THR A 22 16.43 -0.02 24.12
N PRO A 23 17.51 -0.55 24.70
CA PRO A 23 18.81 0.09 24.56
C PRO A 23 19.19 0.16 23.07
N PRO A 24 19.67 1.32 22.58
CA PRO A 24 20.14 1.42 21.21
C PRO A 24 21.29 0.42 21.04
N VAL A 25 21.23 -0.37 19.97
CA VAL A 25 22.41 -1.07 19.50
C VAL A 25 23.42 0.01 19.13
N SER A 26 24.59 -0.02 19.76
CA SER A 26 25.69 0.90 19.47
C SER A 26 26.25 0.60 18.07
N THR A 27 25.59 1.07 17.02
CA THR A 27 26.18 1.19 15.69
C THR A 27 26.91 2.53 15.61
N LYS A 28 28.21 2.45 15.33
CA LYS A 28 29.16 3.56 15.41
C LYS A 28 29.13 4.52 14.20
N ASP A 29 28.13 4.43 13.34
CA ASP A 29 28.05 5.18 12.09
C ASP A 29 26.58 5.57 11.81
N GLU A 30 26.05 6.55 12.56
CA GLU A 30 24.92 7.33 12.07
C GLU A 30 25.49 8.37 11.09
N PRO A 31 25.15 8.32 9.78
CA PRO A 31 25.57 9.37 8.87
C PRO A 31 24.96 10.69 9.33
N GLU A 32 25.78 11.73 9.45
CA GLU A 32 25.35 13.10 9.73
C GLU A 32 24.11 13.43 8.88
N ALA A 33 23.02 13.85 9.52
CA ALA A 33 21.79 14.22 8.85
C ALA A 33 22.11 15.27 7.78
N SER A 34 21.96 14.89 6.51
CA SER A 34 22.13 15.84 5.42
C SER A 34 21.05 16.92 5.57
N ASP A 35 21.47 18.17 5.69
CA ASP A 35 20.62 19.36 5.89
C ASP A 35 19.73 19.73 4.68
N VAL A 36 19.50 18.76 3.77
CA VAL A 36 18.74 18.93 2.54
C VAL A 36 17.41 18.22 2.70
N ASP A 37 16.31 18.98 2.67
CA ASP A 37 14.96 18.45 2.63
C ASP A 37 14.74 17.64 1.34
N ASP A 38 14.63 16.32 1.48
CA ASP A 38 14.39 15.38 0.38
C ASP A 38 12.92 14.92 0.30
N THR A 39 12.01 15.52 1.08
CA THR A 39 10.62 15.09 1.22
C THR A 39 9.88 15.05 -0.12
N GLU A 40 10.00 16.10 -0.95
CA GLU A 40 9.35 16.11 -2.26
C GLU A 40 9.86 14.98 -3.17
N SER A 41 11.17 14.73 -3.16
CA SER A 41 11.80 13.67 -3.94
C SER A 41 11.31 12.29 -3.48
N LEU A 42 11.22 12.08 -2.16
CA LEU A 42 10.67 10.87 -1.55
C LEU A 42 9.22 10.65 -2.00
N LEU A 43 8.36 11.66 -1.90
CA LEU A 43 6.95 11.51 -2.27
C LEU A 43 6.79 11.28 -3.78
N ARG A 44 7.54 11.99 -4.63
CA ARG A 44 7.54 11.77 -6.08
C ARG A 44 7.96 10.35 -6.44
N HIS A 45 8.95 9.80 -5.73
CA HIS A 45 9.39 8.43 -5.86
C HIS A 45 8.30 7.45 -5.40
N TYR A 46 7.84 7.58 -4.15
CA TYR A 46 6.87 6.67 -3.52
C TYR A 46 5.55 6.57 -4.30
N PHE A 47 5.04 7.69 -4.83
CA PHE A 47 3.84 7.72 -5.66
C PHE A 47 4.10 7.40 -7.14
N SER A 48 5.33 7.04 -7.51
CA SER A 48 5.73 6.68 -8.88
C SER A 48 5.37 7.76 -9.92
N LEU A 49 5.61 9.04 -9.58
CA LEU A 49 5.20 10.19 -10.39
C LEU A 49 6.03 10.39 -11.66
N LYS A 50 7.16 9.69 -11.80
CA LYS A 50 7.99 9.69 -13.02
C LYS A 50 7.28 9.09 -14.25
N HIS A 51 6.28 8.24 -14.04
CA HIS A 51 5.57 7.57 -15.13
C HIS A 51 4.39 8.42 -15.63
N ASP A 52 4.32 8.59 -16.95
CA ASP A 52 3.15 9.15 -17.63
C ASP A 52 2.00 8.13 -17.61
N LEU A 53 1.12 8.30 -16.63
CA LEU A 53 -0.03 7.42 -16.44
C LEU A 53 -1.04 7.52 -17.59
N THR A 54 -1.14 8.67 -18.24
CA THR A 54 -2.05 8.85 -19.38
C THR A 54 -1.56 8.04 -20.58
N ALA A 55 -0.26 8.12 -20.88
CA ALA A 55 0.34 7.32 -21.94
C ALA A 55 0.18 5.81 -21.70
N LEU A 56 0.35 5.37 -20.44
CA LEU A 56 0.12 3.97 -20.06
C LEU A 56 -1.35 3.55 -20.25
N TYR A 57 -2.31 4.35 -19.78
CA TYR A 57 -3.74 4.06 -19.98
C TYR A 57 -4.12 4.00 -21.46
N ASP A 58 -3.56 4.88 -22.28
CA ASP A 58 -3.77 4.88 -23.73
C ASP A 58 -3.21 3.62 -24.39
N GLN A 59 -1.99 3.21 -24.01
CA GLN A 59 -1.38 1.97 -24.49
C GLN A 59 -2.26 0.76 -24.13
N TRP A 60 -2.61 0.59 -22.85
CA TRP A 60 -3.39 -0.56 -22.40
C TRP A 60 -4.79 -0.58 -23.00
N SER A 61 -5.40 0.59 -23.22
CA SER A 61 -6.71 0.70 -23.88
C SER A 61 -6.66 0.33 -25.37
N ARG A 62 -5.52 0.53 -26.05
CA ARG A 62 -5.31 0.07 -27.43
C ARG A 62 -5.11 -1.45 -27.48
N SER A 63 -4.38 -2.01 -26.53
CA SER A 63 -4.08 -3.44 -26.47
C SER A 63 -5.24 -4.31 -25.97
N ASP A 64 -6.12 -3.77 -25.13
CA ASP A 64 -7.18 -4.55 -24.50
C ASP A 64 -8.57 -3.86 -24.52
N PRO A 65 -9.54 -4.41 -25.27
CA PRO A 65 -10.92 -3.95 -25.27
C PRO A 65 -11.59 -3.97 -23.89
N ASN A 66 -11.24 -4.92 -23.00
CA ASN A 66 -11.80 -5.01 -21.66
C ASN A 66 -11.32 -3.85 -20.79
N PHE A 67 -10.00 -3.59 -20.80
CA PHE A 67 -9.39 -2.44 -20.16
C PHE A 67 -10.02 -1.13 -20.65
N ARG A 68 -10.08 -0.92 -21.96
CA ARG A 68 -10.67 0.29 -22.58
C ARG A 68 -12.09 0.56 -22.10
N LYS A 69 -12.89 -0.48 -21.87
CA LYS A 69 -14.27 -0.36 -21.39
C LYS A 69 -14.36 0.03 -19.91
N LYS A 70 -13.42 -0.42 -19.07
CA LYS A 70 -13.50 -0.29 -17.60
C LYS A 70 -12.68 0.87 -17.05
N ALA A 71 -11.47 1.08 -17.58
CA ALA A 71 -10.50 2.04 -17.10
C ALA A 71 -10.99 3.49 -16.98
N PRO A 72 -11.88 4.02 -17.86
CA PRO A 72 -12.34 5.42 -17.75
C PRO A 72 -13.06 5.75 -16.43
N LYS A 73 -13.60 4.74 -15.72
CA LYS A 73 -14.23 4.93 -14.40
C LYS A 73 -13.24 4.88 -13.24
N PHE A 74 -12.00 4.48 -13.51
CA PHE A 74 -10.97 4.17 -12.52
C PHE A 74 -9.64 4.78 -12.96
N THR A 75 -9.60 6.11 -13.04
CA THR A 75 -8.41 6.88 -13.44
C THR A 75 -7.54 7.24 -12.23
N GLY A 76 -6.24 7.41 -12.43
CA GLY A 76 -5.33 7.88 -11.37
C GLY A 76 -4.79 6.77 -10.45
N ILE A 77 -5.04 5.50 -10.78
CA ILE A 77 -4.50 4.36 -10.02
C ILE A 77 -3.03 4.19 -10.40
N ARG A 78 -2.15 4.27 -9.40
CA ARG A 78 -0.71 4.05 -9.53
C ARG A 78 -0.27 2.92 -8.61
N ILE A 79 0.83 2.28 -8.96
CA ILE A 79 1.54 1.38 -8.06
C ILE A 79 2.51 2.21 -7.22
N LEU A 80 2.46 2.05 -5.91
CA LEU A 80 3.39 2.67 -4.98
C LEU A 80 4.76 1.99 -5.06
N SER A 81 5.84 2.76 -5.02
CA SER A 81 7.22 2.27 -4.85
C SER A 81 7.52 2.13 -3.38
N GLN A 82 7.08 1.03 -2.78
CA GLN A 82 7.26 0.74 -1.35
C GLN A 82 8.68 0.23 -1.07
N ASP A 83 9.09 0.31 0.19
CA ASP A 83 10.29 -0.38 0.65
C ASP A 83 10.16 -1.91 0.44
N PRO A 84 11.17 -2.60 -0.12
CA PRO A 84 11.11 -4.04 -0.36
C PRO A 84 10.83 -4.88 0.89
N TRP A 85 11.40 -4.51 2.04
CA TRP A 85 11.27 -5.26 3.28
C TRP A 85 9.89 -5.08 3.90
N GLU A 86 9.39 -3.84 3.94
CA GLU A 86 8.02 -3.53 4.35
C GLU A 86 7.01 -4.26 3.45
N ALA A 87 7.19 -4.20 2.13
CA ALA A 87 6.33 -4.90 1.17
C ALA A 87 6.34 -6.42 1.43
N LEU A 88 7.52 -7.02 1.63
CA LEU A 88 7.67 -8.45 1.90
C LEU A 88 6.89 -8.89 3.14
N ILE A 89 7.13 -8.26 4.30
CA ILE A 89 6.45 -8.63 5.54
C ILE A 89 4.96 -8.29 5.49
N GLY A 90 4.59 -7.16 4.88
CA GLY A 90 3.20 -6.77 4.65
C GLY A 90 2.43 -7.81 3.82
N PHE A 91 3.02 -8.31 2.73
CA PHE A 91 2.36 -9.32 1.90
C PHE A 91 2.37 -10.72 2.51
N ILE A 92 3.35 -11.08 3.36
CA ILE A 92 3.26 -12.29 4.19
C ILE A 92 2.01 -12.23 5.09
N CYS A 93 1.72 -11.07 5.70
CA CYS A 93 0.50 -10.83 6.49
C CYS A 93 -0.80 -10.96 5.68
N SER A 94 -0.73 -10.74 4.35
CA SER A 94 -1.90 -10.75 3.46
C SER A 94 -2.41 -12.13 3.05
N SER A 95 -1.57 -13.16 3.10
CA SER A 95 -1.92 -14.51 2.64
C SER A 95 -3.19 -15.03 3.33
N ASN A 96 -4.25 -15.36 2.57
CA ASN A 96 -5.56 -15.80 3.11
C ASN A 96 -6.11 -14.90 4.25
N ASN A 97 -6.21 -13.59 3.99
CA ASN A 97 -6.61 -12.59 4.98
C ASN A 97 -7.49 -11.49 4.33
N ASN A 98 -7.94 -10.51 5.12
CA ASN A 98 -8.67 -9.34 4.61
C ASN A 98 -7.97 -8.03 4.96
N ILE A 99 -8.22 -6.97 4.19
CA ILE A 99 -7.52 -5.69 4.28
C ILE A 99 -7.55 -5.11 5.71
N SER A 100 -8.72 -5.09 6.35
CA SER A 100 -8.87 -4.54 7.71
C SER A 100 -7.96 -5.23 8.73
N ARG A 101 -7.92 -6.57 8.71
CA ARG A 101 -7.04 -7.33 9.60
C ARG A 101 -5.57 -7.18 9.24
N ILE A 102 -5.23 -7.11 7.95
CA ILE A 102 -3.84 -6.90 7.49
C ILE A 102 -3.32 -5.56 8.01
N SER A 103 -4.10 -4.48 7.87
CA SER A 103 -3.72 -3.15 8.36
C SER A 103 -3.46 -3.15 9.86
N GLN A 104 -4.31 -3.84 10.65
CA GLN A 104 -4.08 -3.99 12.09
C GLN A 104 -2.81 -4.79 12.41
N MET A 105 -2.51 -5.82 11.64
CA MET A 105 -1.27 -6.61 11.82
C MET A 105 -0.04 -5.75 11.53
N VAL A 106 -0.01 -5.02 10.42
CA VAL A 106 1.10 -4.12 10.08
C VAL A 106 1.27 -3.04 11.14
N HIS A 107 0.19 -2.39 11.59
CA HIS A 107 0.26 -1.41 12.67
C HIS A 107 0.84 -1.99 13.97
N LYS A 108 0.48 -3.23 14.34
CA LYS A 108 1.09 -3.92 15.50
C LYS A 108 2.58 -4.20 15.29
N LEU A 109 3.02 -4.55 14.08
CA LEU A 109 4.45 -4.74 13.81
C LEU A 109 5.23 -3.45 14.10
N CYS A 110 4.78 -2.32 13.54
CA CYS A 110 5.38 -1.01 13.78
C CYS A 110 5.37 -0.68 15.28
N LYS A 111 4.22 -0.78 15.94
CA LYS A 111 4.08 -0.43 17.37
C LYS A 111 5.01 -1.22 18.31
N TYR A 112 5.16 -2.52 18.09
CA TYR A 112 5.87 -3.40 19.02
C TYR A 112 7.34 -3.66 18.64
N TYR A 113 7.71 -3.48 17.38
CA TYR A 113 9.05 -3.80 16.86
C TYR A 113 9.70 -2.67 16.06
N GLY A 114 8.94 -1.64 15.70
CA GLY A 114 9.42 -0.48 14.95
C GLY A 114 9.98 0.62 15.85
N PRO A 115 11.02 1.35 15.40
CA PRO A 115 11.55 2.49 16.13
C PRO A 115 10.50 3.61 16.21
N LEU A 116 10.49 4.35 17.32
CA LEU A 116 9.62 5.52 17.48
C LEU A 116 10.11 6.66 16.59
N VAL A 117 9.23 7.18 15.74
CA VAL A 117 9.51 8.35 14.88
C VAL A 117 9.12 9.63 15.59
N GLY A 118 7.96 9.65 16.23
CA GLY A 118 7.46 10.82 16.93
C GLY A 118 6.02 10.66 17.42
N LEU A 119 5.47 11.76 17.94
CA LEU A 119 4.10 11.85 18.42
C LEU A 119 3.31 12.78 17.49
N ILE A 120 2.11 12.39 17.08
CA ILE A 120 1.13 13.30 16.45
C ILE A 120 -0.03 13.45 17.43
N GLY A 121 -0.10 14.60 18.11
CA GLY A 121 -0.91 14.71 19.33
C GLY A 121 -0.38 13.76 20.40
N ASP A 122 -1.24 12.91 20.93
CA ASP A 122 -0.87 11.90 21.95
C ASP A 122 -0.57 10.50 21.35
N GLU A 123 -0.63 10.36 20.03
CA GLU A 123 -0.43 9.08 19.35
C GLU A 123 1.03 8.90 18.92
N ALA A 124 1.64 7.79 19.34
CA ALA A 124 2.99 7.40 18.94
C ALA A 124 3.03 6.74 17.57
N PHE A 125 3.78 7.34 16.66
CA PHE A 125 4.04 6.82 15.32
C PHE A 125 5.40 6.13 15.30
N HIS A 126 5.38 4.87 14.86
CA HIS A 126 6.56 4.03 14.75
C HIS A 126 6.82 3.71 13.28
N ASP A 127 8.10 3.61 12.93
CA ASP A 127 8.52 3.15 11.61
C ASP A 127 8.30 1.63 11.46
N PHE A 128 8.53 1.11 10.27
CA PHE A 128 8.51 -0.32 10.04
C PHE A 128 9.71 -1.01 10.73
N PRO A 129 9.53 -2.19 11.36
CA PRO A 129 10.63 -2.89 12.02
C PRO A 129 11.70 -3.35 11.04
N THR A 130 12.97 -3.26 11.43
CA THR A 130 14.09 -3.84 10.67
C THR A 130 14.06 -5.37 10.67
N PRO A 131 14.76 -6.04 9.73
CA PRO A 131 14.94 -7.50 9.78
C PRO A 131 15.44 -8.00 11.14
N GLN A 132 16.39 -7.29 11.74
CA GLN A 132 17.00 -7.66 13.02
C GLN A 132 16.00 -7.56 14.18
N ALA A 133 15.08 -6.60 14.15
CA ALA A 133 14.03 -6.47 15.17
C ALA A 133 13.07 -7.69 15.17
N LEU A 134 12.94 -8.38 14.02
CA LEU A 134 12.04 -9.52 13.85
C LEU A 134 12.73 -10.90 13.88
N SER A 135 14.06 -10.98 13.97
CA SER A 135 14.80 -12.25 13.98
C SER A 135 14.90 -12.92 15.36
N GLY A 136 14.56 -12.20 16.44
CA GLY A 136 14.69 -12.68 17.82
C GLY A 136 13.98 -14.00 18.13
N LYS A 137 14.53 -14.77 19.08
CA LYS A 137 14.00 -16.11 19.46
C LYS A 137 12.54 -16.08 19.96
N LYS A 138 12.13 -14.98 20.61
CA LYS A 138 10.77 -14.82 21.18
C LYS A 138 9.76 -14.18 20.23
N VAL A 139 10.20 -13.69 19.06
CA VAL A 139 9.34 -12.92 18.14
C VAL A 139 8.14 -13.73 17.66
N GLU A 140 8.35 -14.99 17.25
CA GLU A 140 7.25 -15.85 16.80
C GLU A 140 6.16 -16.00 17.88
N ALA A 141 6.56 -16.32 19.12
CA ALA A 141 5.63 -16.52 20.22
C ALA A 141 4.81 -15.26 20.50
N HIS A 142 5.48 -14.11 20.57
CA HIS A 142 4.80 -12.84 20.80
C HIS A 142 3.88 -12.44 19.63
N LEU A 143 4.28 -12.67 18.37
CA LEU A 143 3.40 -12.45 17.21
C LEU A 143 2.15 -13.36 17.24
N ARG A 144 2.27 -14.59 17.76
CA ARG A 144 1.10 -15.47 17.96
C ARG A 144 0.14 -14.89 18.99
N GLU A 145 0.65 -14.37 20.11
CA GLU A 145 -0.14 -13.68 21.14
C GLU A 145 -0.83 -12.43 20.56
N LEU A 146 -0.16 -11.69 19.67
CA LEU A 146 -0.71 -10.53 18.97
C LEU A 146 -1.74 -10.87 17.87
N GLY A 147 -1.98 -12.16 17.61
CA GLY A 147 -3.03 -12.65 16.71
C GLY A 147 -2.62 -12.85 15.25
N PHE A 148 -1.31 -13.00 14.96
CA PHE A 148 -0.81 -13.25 13.61
C PHE A 148 -1.09 -14.68 13.12
N GLY A 149 -1.40 -15.60 14.04
CA GLY A 149 -1.68 -17.00 13.75
C GLY A 149 -0.46 -17.71 13.15
N TYR A 150 -0.65 -18.53 12.12
CA TYR A 150 0.45 -19.26 11.49
C TYR A 150 1.49 -18.36 10.82
N ARG A 151 1.12 -17.12 10.44
CA ARG A 151 2.03 -16.16 9.79
C ARG A 151 3.13 -15.66 10.72
N ALA A 152 2.93 -15.76 12.03
CA ALA A 152 3.96 -15.45 13.02
C ALA A 152 5.27 -16.23 12.75
N LYS A 153 5.13 -17.52 12.41
CA LYS A 153 6.25 -18.38 12.04
C LYS A 153 6.95 -17.87 10.78
N TYR A 154 6.17 -17.57 9.74
CA TYR A 154 6.68 -17.09 8.45
C TYR A 154 7.49 -15.80 8.58
N ILE A 155 6.99 -14.85 9.36
CA ILE A 155 7.67 -13.57 9.61
C ILE A 155 8.99 -13.80 10.36
N ALA A 156 8.97 -14.55 11.46
CA ALA A 156 10.16 -14.79 12.26
C ALA A 156 11.23 -15.61 11.50
N GLU A 157 10.83 -16.63 10.76
CA GLU A 157 11.75 -17.41 9.92
C GLU A 157 12.31 -16.60 8.76
N THR A 158 11.47 -15.80 8.09
CA THR A 158 11.93 -14.91 7.00
C THR A 158 12.95 -13.91 7.51
N ALA A 159 12.69 -13.27 8.66
CA ALA A 159 13.62 -12.32 9.27
C ALA A 159 14.95 -12.97 9.65
N ARG A 160 14.95 -14.17 10.24
CA ARG A 160 16.18 -14.91 10.54
C ARG A 160 16.93 -15.29 9.27
N LEU A 161 16.25 -15.86 8.27
CA LEU A 161 16.87 -16.25 7.01
C LEU A 161 17.55 -15.05 6.33
N VAL A 162 16.89 -13.89 6.30
CA VAL A 162 17.45 -12.66 5.72
C VAL A 162 18.63 -12.13 6.54
N CYS A 163 18.62 -12.23 7.87
CA CYS A 163 19.71 -11.73 8.73
C CYS A 163 20.91 -12.66 8.85
N GLU A 164 20.69 -13.97 8.89
CA GLU A 164 21.67 -14.97 9.34
C GLU A 164 22.23 -15.81 8.20
N GLU A 165 21.48 -16.00 7.11
CA GLU A 165 21.86 -16.90 6.02
C GLU A 165 22.04 -16.19 4.67
N LYS A 166 21.27 -15.13 4.40
CA LYS A 166 21.40 -14.37 3.16
C LYS A 166 22.55 -13.36 3.26
N PRO A 167 23.28 -13.10 2.16
CA PRO A 167 24.31 -12.07 2.14
C PRO A 167 23.70 -10.69 2.36
N GLU A 168 24.44 -9.79 3.01
CA GLU A 168 24.04 -8.39 3.23
C GLU A 168 23.58 -7.75 1.91
N GLY A 169 22.46 -7.01 1.92
CA GLY A 169 21.91 -6.39 0.72
C GLY A 169 21.20 -7.38 -0.24
N TRP A 170 20.88 -8.61 0.20
CA TRP A 170 20.30 -9.64 -0.69
C TRP A 170 18.97 -9.21 -1.29
N LEU A 171 18.09 -8.58 -0.52
CA LEU A 171 16.77 -8.18 -1.01
C LEU A 171 16.89 -6.99 -1.98
N GLU A 172 17.81 -6.08 -1.69
CA GLU A 172 18.13 -4.88 -2.48
C GLU A 172 18.70 -5.27 -3.84
N ARG A 173 19.49 -6.34 -3.92
CA ARG A 173 19.98 -6.91 -5.18
C ARG A 173 18.88 -7.50 -6.08
N LEU A 174 17.66 -7.67 -5.59
CA LEU A 174 16.52 -8.15 -6.39
C LEU A 174 15.72 -7.00 -7.02
N ILE A 175 16.04 -5.74 -6.68
CA ILE A 175 15.36 -4.55 -7.19
C ILE A 175 15.60 -4.41 -8.69
N ASN A 176 14.56 -4.00 -9.42
CA ASN A 176 14.65 -3.65 -10.83
C ASN A 176 15.56 -2.42 -11.01
N PRO A 177 16.68 -2.52 -11.75
CA PRO A 177 17.59 -1.39 -11.96
C PRO A 177 16.95 -0.24 -12.75
N GLU A 178 15.90 -0.48 -13.54
CA GLU A 178 15.17 0.59 -14.25
C GLU A 178 14.22 1.37 -13.33
N ASN A 179 13.88 0.76 -12.18
CA ASN A 179 12.99 1.31 -11.17
C ASN A 179 13.59 1.07 -9.78
N PRO A 180 14.76 1.67 -9.48
CA PRO A 180 15.39 1.50 -8.19
C PRO A 180 14.45 2.05 -7.10
N GLY A 181 14.32 1.35 -5.98
CA GLY A 181 13.59 1.85 -4.81
C GLY A 181 14.26 3.09 -4.21
N TRP A 182 13.68 3.63 -3.14
CA TRP A 182 14.24 4.81 -2.46
C TRP A 182 15.61 4.54 -1.82
N SER A 183 15.84 3.30 -1.39
CA SER A 183 17.08 2.88 -0.72
C SER A 183 18.31 3.14 -1.60
N LYS A 184 19.29 3.86 -1.05
CA LYS A 184 20.61 4.13 -1.64
C LYS A 184 21.53 2.91 -1.60
N ALA A 185 20.97 1.70 -1.60
CA ALA A 185 21.76 0.47 -1.52
C ALA A 185 22.76 0.45 -2.69
N VAL A 186 24.05 0.39 -2.35
CA VAL A 186 25.12 0.36 -3.34
C VAL A 186 25.17 -1.05 -3.90
N ILE A 187 24.51 -1.26 -5.04
CA ILE A 187 24.64 -2.51 -5.78
C ILE A 187 26.06 -2.54 -6.37
N PRO A 188 26.87 -3.60 -6.11
CA PRO A 188 28.19 -3.73 -6.71
C PRO A 188 28.10 -3.64 -8.24
N LYS A 189 29.00 -2.89 -8.88
CA LYS A 189 28.98 -2.65 -10.33
C LYS A 189 29.14 -3.93 -11.17
N ASP A 190 29.69 -4.97 -10.57
CA ASP A 190 29.95 -6.29 -11.12
C ASP A 190 28.84 -7.31 -10.82
N ALA A 191 27.79 -6.92 -10.08
CA ALA A 191 26.66 -7.78 -9.81
C ALA A 191 25.87 -8.07 -11.10
N GLU A 192 25.48 -9.33 -11.29
CA GLU A 192 24.57 -9.73 -12.36
C GLU A 192 23.26 -8.93 -12.26
N VAL A 193 22.81 -8.37 -13.38
CA VAL A 193 21.57 -7.60 -13.42
C VAL A 193 20.39 -8.54 -13.17
N PRO A 194 19.60 -8.34 -12.10
CA PRO A 194 18.50 -9.23 -11.80
C PRO A 194 17.43 -9.15 -12.90
N THR A 195 16.66 -10.22 -13.05
CA THR A 195 15.43 -10.24 -13.84
C THR A 195 14.23 -10.39 -12.91
N TYR A 196 13.03 -10.00 -13.35
CA TYR A 196 11.78 -10.28 -12.63
C TYR A 196 11.68 -11.76 -12.22
N ARG A 197 11.99 -12.69 -13.13
CA ARG A 197 11.92 -14.14 -12.85
C ARG A 197 12.91 -14.56 -11.80
N HIS A 198 14.15 -14.07 -11.87
CA HIS A 198 15.14 -14.32 -10.83
C HIS A 198 14.68 -13.80 -9.46
N ALA A 199 14.22 -12.54 -9.39
CA ALA A 199 13.71 -11.95 -8.16
C ALA A 199 12.54 -12.75 -7.57
N HIS A 200 11.60 -13.17 -8.42
CA HIS A 200 10.46 -14.00 -8.03
C HIS A 200 10.90 -15.34 -7.44
N GLU A 201 11.80 -16.06 -8.11
CA GLU A 201 12.32 -17.34 -7.65
C GLU A 201 13.10 -17.23 -6.34
N GLN A 202 13.88 -16.16 -6.16
CA GLN A 202 14.59 -15.88 -4.92
C GLN A 202 13.63 -15.66 -3.74
N LEU A 203 12.52 -14.94 -3.97
CA LEU A 203 11.50 -14.70 -2.94
C LEU A 203 10.75 -15.99 -2.57
N LEU A 204 10.54 -16.92 -3.48
CA LEU A 204 9.90 -18.21 -3.21
C LEU A 204 10.68 -19.11 -2.24
N LEU A 205 11.95 -18.82 -1.98
CA LEU A 205 12.76 -19.52 -0.98
C LEU A 205 12.36 -19.15 0.46
N LEU A 206 11.60 -18.07 0.65
CA LEU A 206 11.23 -17.56 1.97
C LEU A 206 9.99 -18.28 2.53
N SER A 207 9.99 -18.52 3.84
CA SER A 207 8.87 -19.17 4.53
C SER A 207 7.60 -18.32 4.45
N GLY A 208 6.52 -18.91 3.94
CA GLY A 208 5.24 -18.21 3.78
C GLY A 208 5.10 -17.35 2.52
N VAL A 209 6.11 -17.34 1.63
CA VAL A 209 6.08 -16.65 0.35
C VAL A 209 5.74 -17.62 -0.77
N GLY A 210 4.48 -17.59 -1.20
CA GLY A 210 4.03 -18.28 -2.43
C GLY A 210 4.06 -17.37 -3.66
N PRO A 211 3.74 -17.89 -4.86
CA PRO A 211 3.81 -17.13 -6.12
C PRO A 211 3.11 -15.77 -6.08
N LYS A 212 1.90 -15.70 -5.52
CA LYS A 212 1.17 -14.44 -5.36
C LYS A 212 1.88 -13.44 -4.46
N VAL A 213 2.45 -13.89 -3.34
CA VAL A 213 3.17 -13.00 -2.42
C VAL A 213 4.44 -12.49 -3.10
N ALA A 214 5.20 -13.38 -3.75
CA ALA A 214 6.39 -13.01 -4.51
C ALA A 214 6.06 -11.96 -5.59
N ASP A 215 5.01 -12.17 -6.39
CA ASP A 215 4.59 -11.20 -7.41
C ASP A 215 4.16 -9.85 -6.82
N CYS A 216 3.49 -9.84 -5.66
CA CYS A 216 3.16 -8.60 -4.97
C CYS A 216 4.42 -7.82 -4.56
N VAL A 217 5.43 -8.52 -4.02
CA VAL A 217 6.71 -7.91 -3.63
C VAL A 217 7.48 -7.44 -4.86
N CYS A 218 7.52 -8.24 -5.93
CA CYS A 218 8.12 -7.86 -7.20
C CYS A 218 7.49 -6.56 -7.75
N LEU A 219 6.16 -6.47 -7.76
CA LEU A 219 5.44 -5.32 -8.32
C LEU A 219 5.56 -4.06 -7.46
N MET A 220 5.35 -4.18 -6.15
CA MET A 220 5.16 -3.03 -5.24
C MET A 220 6.39 -2.68 -4.41
N GLY A 221 7.33 -3.61 -4.21
CA GLY A 221 8.56 -3.38 -3.45
C GLY A 221 9.82 -3.32 -4.33
N LEU A 222 9.91 -4.19 -5.34
CA LEU A 222 11.13 -4.33 -6.16
C LEU A 222 11.07 -3.62 -7.52
N GLY A 223 9.95 -2.97 -7.87
CA GLY A 223 9.84 -2.18 -9.10
C GLY A 223 9.69 -2.98 -10.41
N TRP A 224 9.36 -4.27 -10.35
CA TRP A 224 9.08 -5.10 -11.53
C TRP A 224 7.65 -4.89 -12.02
N GLY A 225 7.44 -3.89 -12.89
CA GLY A 225 6.12 -3.52 -13.42
C GLY A 225 5.38 -4.64 -14.19
N GLU A 226 6.10 -5.65 -14.67
CA GLU A 226 5.57 -6.80 -15.39
C GLU A 226 5.04 -7.93 -14.48
N ALA A 227 5.31 -7.85 -13.17
CA ALA A 227 4.83 -8.84 -12.20
C ALA A 227 3.31 -8.74 -12.07
N VAL A 228 2.60 -9.86 -12.20
CA VAL A 228 1.13 -9.91 -12.18
C VAL A 228 0.68 -10.82 -11.03
N PRO A 229 0.33 -10.27 -9.86
CA PRO A 229 -0.11 -11.08 -8.73
C PRO A 229 -1.47 -11.72 -9.01
N VAL A 230 -1.49 -13.03 -9.27
CA VAL A 230 -2.73 -13.77 -9.54
C VAL A 230 -3.33 -14.32 -8.24
N ASP A 231 -4.38 -13.66 -7.76
CA ASP A 231 -5.23 -14.17 -6.66
C ASP A 231 -6.57 -14.71 -7.17
N THR A 232 -7.48 -15.02 -6.25
CA THR A 232 -8.82 -15.52 -6.60
C THR A 232 -9.66 -14.50 -7.38
N HIS A 233 -9.48 -13.20 -7.16
CA HIS A 233 -10.19 -12.15 -7.89
C HIS A 233 -9.62 -11.98 -9.29
N VAL A 234 -8.29 -11.97 -9.44
CA VAL A 234 -7.63 -11.93 -10.75
C VAL A 234 -7.98 -13.17 -11.57
N TRP A 235 -8.05 -14.33 -10.93
CA TRP A 235 -8.53 -15.56 -11.57
C TRP A 235 -9.98 -15.45 -12.06
N GLN A 236 -10.87 -14.83 -11.26
CA GLN A 236 -12.25 -14.57 -11.68
C GLN A 236 -12.32 -13.60 -12.88
N ILE A 237 -11.48 -12.56 -12.88
CA ILE A 237 -11.36 -11.62 -14.00
C ILE A 237 -10.88 -12.35 -15.26
N ALA A 238 -9.82 -13.16 -15.15
CA ALA A 238 -9.27 -13.95 -16.26
C ALA A 238 -10.34 -14.87 -16.89
N GLN A 239 -11.12 -15.58 -16.07
CA GLN A 239 -12.19 -16.46 -16.56
C GLN A 239 -13.35 -15.65 -17.18
N ARG A 240 -13.85 -14.62 -16.48
CA ARG A 240 -15.04 -13.86 -16.89
C ARG A 240 -14.79 -13.02 -18.14
N ASP A 241 -13.69 -12.27 -18.15
CA ASP A 241 -13.44 -11.23 -19.14
C ASP A 241 -12.54 -11.73 -20.29
N TYR A 242 -11.65 -12.69 -20.03
CA TYR A 242 -10.66 -13.20 -20.99
C TYR A 242 -10.90 -14.66 -21.38
N LYS A 243 -11.98 -15.27 -20.89
CA LYS A 243 -12.39 -16.65 -21.23
C LYS A 243 -11.31 -17.69 -20.92
N PHE A 244 -10.45 -17.40 -19.94
CA PHE A 244 -9.38 -18.28 -19.51
C PHE A 244 -9.94 -19.54 -18.83
N GLY A 245 -9.26 -20.69 -18.96
CA GLY A 245 -9.51 -21.85 -18.09
C GLY A 245 -10.88 -22.54 -18.24
N LYS A 246 -11.45 -22.67 -19.44
CA LYS A 246 -12.71 -23.41 -19.70
C LYS A 246 -12.68 -24.93 -19.40
N GLY A 247 -11.64 -25.45 -18.74
CA GLY A 247 -11.47 -26.85 -18.39
C GLY A 247 -11.86 -27.17 -16.94
N LYS A 248 -12.27 -28.42 -16.67
CA LYS A 248 -12.70 -28.93 -15.34
C LYS A 248 -11.57 -29.10 -14.31
N THR A 249 -10.54 -28.26 -14.32
CA THR A 249 -9.43 -28.37 -13.37
C THR A 249 -9.78 -27.65 -12.07
N LYS A 250 -10.04 -28.41 -11.00
CA LYS A 250 -10.45 -27.86 -9.69
C LYS A 250 -9.32 -27.21 -8.89
N THR A 251 -8.06 -27.47 -9.25
CA THR A 251 -6.88 -27.02 -8.50
C THR A 251 -6.09 -25.98 -9.28
N PHE A 252 -5.78 -24.86 -8.62
CA PHE A 252 -4.95 -23.80 -9.18
C PHE A 252 -3.47 -24.22 -9.18
N SER A 253 -2.99 -24.79 -10.29
CA SER A 253 -1.60 -25.25 -10.41
C SER A 253 -0.63 -24.10 -10.69
N LYS A 254 0.67 -24.32 -10.46
CA LYS A 254 1.71 -23.36 -10.83
C LYS A 254 1.67 -23.00 -12.32
N ALA A 255 1.47 -23.98 -13.21
CA ALA A 255 1.33 -23.73 -14.64
C ALA A 255 0.11 -22.85 -14.98
N MET A 256 -1.00 -23.03 -14.24
CA MET A 256 -2.19 -22.17 -14.37
C MET A 256 -1.86 -20.73 -13.92
N TYR A 257 -1.16 -20.59 -12.79
CA TYR A 257 -0.70 -19.30 -12.28
C TYR A 257 0.16 -18.58 -13.33
N ASP A 258 1.19 -19.26 -13.82
CA ASP A 258 2.16 -18.72 -14.78
C ASP A 258 1.47 -18.31 -16.09
N SER A 259 0.60 -19.17 -16.63
CA SER A 259 -0.11 -18.88 -17.88
C SER A 259 -1.08 -17.71 -17.79
N VAL A 260 -1.72 -17.46 -16.64
CA VAL A 260 -2.53 -16.24 -16.43
C VAL A 260 -1.65 -15.00 -16.42
N GLY A 261 -0.53 -15.04 -15.70
CA GLY A 261 0.43 -13.93 -15.67
C GLY A 261 1.00 -13.63 -17.06
N ASP A 262 1.41 -14.67 -17.80
CA ASP A 262 1.96 -14.55 -19.15
C ASP A 262 0.93 -13.99 -20.13
N HIS A 263 -0.33 -14.42 -20.02
CA HIS A 263 -1.42 -13.86 -20.81
C HIS A 263 -1.53 -12.34 -20.63
N PHE A 264 -1.52 -11.85 -19.40
CA PHE A 264 -1.62 -10.41 -19.13
C PHE A 264 -0.34 -9.65 -19.53
N ARG A 265 0.85 -10.22 -19.33
CA ARG A 265 2.11 -9.65 -19.84
C ARG A 265 2.12 -9.52 -21.36
N ASN A 266 1.61 -10.52 -22.08
CA ASN A 266 1.53 -10.47 -23.55
C ASN A 266 0.58 -9.37 -24.07
N ILE A 267 -0.42 -8.97 -23.28
CA ILE A 267 -1.36 -7.91 -23.65
C ILE A 267 -0.81 -6.53 -23.30
N TRP A 268 -0.34 -6.33 -22.06
CA TRP A 268 -0.02 -5.01 -21.52
C TRP A 268 1.47 -4.68 -21.47
N GLY A 269 2.33 -5.66 -21.73
CA GLY A 269 3.78 -5.48 -21.82
C GLY A 269 4.45 -5.22 -20.47
N PRO A 270 5.51 -4.38 -20.44
CA PRO A 270 6.38 -4.19 -19.26
C PRO A 270 5.69 -3.66 -17.99
N TYR A 271 4.47 -3.13 -18.10
CA TYR A 271 3.69 -2.61 -16.97
C TYR A 271 2.37 -3.38 -16.78
N ALA A 272 2.35 -4.67 -17.11
CA ALA A 272 1.15 -5.50 -16.97
C ALA A 272 0.60 -5.57 -15.54
N GLY A 273 1.44 -5.54 -14.51
CA GLY A 273 1.00 -5.49 -13.11
C GLY A 273 0.25 -4.22 -12.76
N TRP A 274 0.64 -3.09 -13.37
CA TRP A 274 -0.05 -1.82 -13.19
C TRP A 274 -1.43 -1.85 -13.85
N ALA A 275 -1.51 -2.30 -15.11
CA ALA A 275 -2.77 -2.45 -15.83
C ALA A 275 -3.74 -3.42 -15.10
N GLN A 276 -3.22 -4.55 -14.62
CA GLN A 276 -3.98 -5.51 -13.84
C GLN A 276 -4.55 -4.88 -12.55
N SER A 277 -3.77 -4.02 -11.88
CA SER A 277 -4.20 -3.35 -10.64
C SER A 277 -5.38 -2.41 -10.87
N VAL A 278 -5.46 -1.74 -12.02
CA VAL A 278 -6.64 -0.95 -12.41
C VAL A 278 -7.88 -1.83 -12.50
N LEU A 279 -7.78 -2.98 -13.17
CA LEU A 279 -8.90 -3.91 -13.33
C LEU A 279 -9.30 -4.60 -12.01
N PHE A 280 -8.33 -4.87 -11.15
CA PHE A 280 -8.57 -5.40 -9.82
C PHE A 280 -9.37 -4.40 -8.98
N THR A 281 -8.94 -3.14 -8.91
CA THR A 281 -9.67 -2.08 -8.21
C THR A 281 -11.08 -1.90 -8.75
N ALA A 282 -11.25 -1.96 -10.08
CA ALA A 282 -12.56 -1.90 -10.71
C ALA A 282 -13.51 -3.06 -10.31
N ASN A 283 -12.97 -4.17 -9.81
CA ASN A 283 -13.72 -5.36 -9.40
C ASN A 283 -13.95 -5.45 -7.88
N LEU A 284 -13.32 -4.59 -7.08
CA LEU A 284 -13.57 -4.50 -5.65
C LEU A 284 -14.94 -3.85 -5.39
N LYS A 285 -15.79 -4.52 -4.60
CA LYS A 285 -17.18 -4.10 -4.36
C LYS A 285 -17.30 -2.64 -3.90
N SER A 286 -16.46 -2.24 -2.94
CA SER A 286 -16.41 -0.90 -2.37
C SER A 286 -16.19 0.20 -3.41
N PHE A 287 -15.43 -0.09 -4.47
CA PHE A 287 -15.14 0.87 -5.54
C PHE A 287 -16.09 0.72 -6.73
N SER A 288 -16.61 -0.48 -6.97
CA SER A 288 -17.63 -0.70 -8.00
C SER A 288 -18.95 0.01 -7.69
N GLU A 289 -19.29 0.13 -6.40
CA GLU A 289 -20.48 0.84 -5.93
C GLU A 289 -20.30 2.36 -6.03
N GLN A 290 -19.11 2.88 -5.68
CA GLN A 290 -18.77 4.30 -5.80
C GLN A 290 -18.74 4.78 -7.26
N ALA A 291 -18.36 3.91 -8.20
CA ALA A 291 -18.46 4.17 -9.65
C ALA A 291 -19.90 4.08 -10.20
N SER A 292 -20.87 3.62 -9.40
CA SER A 292 -22.29 3.51 -9.75
C SER A 292 -23.18 4.58 -9.11
N SER A 293 -22.73 5.18 -8.00
CA SER A 293 -23.32 6.40 -7.44
C SER A 293 -22.92 7.61 -8.30
N LYS A 294 -23.91 8.33 -8.82
CA LYS A 294 -23.72 9.49 -9.71
C LYS A 294 -22.77 10.54 -9.10
N ALA A 295 -21.91 11.10 -9.95
CA ALA A 295 -21.12 12.29 -9.66
C ALA A 295 -22.05 13.46 -9.35
N GLU A 296 -22.18 13.84 -8.08
CA GLU A 296 -22.51 15.23 -7.73
C GLU A 296 -21.23 16.05 -7.91
N VAL A 297 -21.26 16.92 -8.92
CA VAL A 297 -20.21 17.89 -9.16
C VAL A 297 -20.29 18.92 -8.03
N VAL A 298 -19.42 18.79 -7.03
CA VAL A 298 -19.21 19.85 -6.04
C VAL A 298 -18.32 20.90 -6.71
N ASP A 299 -18.96 21.98 -7.15
CA ASP A 299 -18.31 23.14 -7.77
C ASP A 299 -17.63 23.96 -6.66
N VAL A 300 -16.35 23.66 -6.39
CA VAL A 300 -15.55 24.40 -5.40
C VAL A 300 -15.04 25.68 -6.05
N LYS A 301 -15.78 26.78 -5.89
CA LYS A 301 -15.26 28.12 -6.18
C LYS A 301 -14.32 28.57 -5.06
N VAL A 302 -13.02 28.51 -5.33
CA VAL A 302 -11.99 29.13 -4.47
C VAL A 302 -12.06 30.64 -4.70
N LYS A 303 -12.48 31.39 -3.68
CA LYS A 303 -12.40 32.85 -3.65
C LYS A 303 -11.02 33.21 -3.10
N VAL A 304 -10.16 33.77 -3.93
CA VAL A 304 -8.92 34.41 -3.49
C VAL A 304 -9.32 35.81 -3.01
N GLU A 305 -9.22 36.08 -1.71
CA GLU A 305 -9.36 37.42 -1.17
C GLU A 305 -7.96 38.05 -1.08
N GLU A 306 -7.70 39.01 -1.96
CA GLU A 306 -6.59 39.96 -1.80
C GLU A 306 -6.92 40.90 -0.65
N VAL A 307 -6.02 40.95 0.34
CA VAL A 307 -6.09 41.91 1.44
C VAL A 307 -5.60 43.25 0.91
N GLY A 308 -6.55 44.11 0.53
CA GLY A 308 -6.33 45.51 0.16
C GLY A 308 -6.74 46.46 1.29
N ASP A 309 -5.85 47.39 1.59
CA ASP A 309 -5.86 48.36 2.69
C ASP A 309 -7.07 49.31 2.70
N ALA A 310 -7.42 49.78 3.89
CA ALA A 310 -8.63 50.56 4.18
C ALA A 310 -8.43 52.06 3.88
N THR A 311 -9.40 52.69 3.19
CA THR A 311 -9.84 54.08 3.44
C THR A 311 -11.27 54.30 2.95
N ALA A 312 -12.01 55.16 3.66
CA ALA A 312 -13.43 55.42 3.56
C ALA A 312 -13.80 56.56 2.59
N ASP A 313 -14.96 56.50 1.92
CA ASP A 313 -16.10 57.43 2.06
C ASP A 313 -17.32 57.01 1.21
N GLU A 314 -18.54 57.37 1.64
CA GLU A 314 -19.89 57.01 1.12
C GLU A 314 -20.40 57.99 -0.01
N PRO A 315 -21.65 57.92 -0.58
CA PRO A 315 -22.73 56.90 -0.55
C PRO A 315 -23.51 56.61 -1.88
N GLN A 316 -24.33 55.54 -1.82
CA GLN A 316 -25.63 55.26 -2.47
C GLN A 316 -25.78 54.88 -3.97
N ALA A 317 -26.23 53.63 -4.20
CA ALA A 317 -27.43 53.34 -5.01
C ALA A 317 -28.07 51.98 -4.64
N ARG A 318 -29.40 51.97 -4.51
CA ARG A 318 -30.25 50.86 -4.05
C ARG A 318 -30.45 49.78 -5.11
N THR A 319 -30.24 48.52 -4.77
CA THR A 319 -30.86 47.40 -5.51
C THR A 319 -31.17 46.18 -4.62
N ARG A 320 -32.40 45.68 -4.80
CA ARG A 320 -33.15 44.60 -4.12
C ARG A 320 -32.35 43.53 -3.34
N LYS A 321 -32.59 43.48 -2.02
CA LYS A 321 -32.25 42.36 -1.13
C LYS A 321 -33.03 41.09 -1.51
N ARG A 322 -32.32 39.99 -1.82
CA ARG A 322 -32.84 38.62 -1.75
C ARG A 322 -32.30 38.00 -0.46
N ARG A 323 -33.20 37.61 0.45
CA ARG A 323 -32.87 36.95 1.74
C ARG A 323 -32.04 35.68 1.47
N GLN A 324 -30.80 35.65 1.95
CA GLN A 324 -30.07 34.40 2.17
C GLN A 324 -30.50 33.84 3.53
N VAL A 325 -30.98 32.61 3.54
CA VAL A 325 -31.15 31.81 4.76
C VAL A 325 -29.80 31.19 5.04
N VAL A 326 -29.19 31.56 6.16
CA VAL A 326 -28.02 30.87 6.70
C VAL A 326 -28.54 29.65 7.45
N VAL A 327 -28.29 28.45 6.91
CA VAL A 327 -28.38 27.21 7.70
C VAL A 327 -26.99 26.95 8.25
N THR A 328 -26.75 27.36 9.48
CA THR A 328 -25.63 26.86 10.29
C THR A 328 -26.01 25.48 10.81
N GLU A 329 -25.48 24.41 10.22
CA GLU A 329 -25.50 23.10 10.84
C GLU A 329 -24.26 22.97 11.73
N ALA A 330 -24.48 23.16 13.03
CA ALA A 330 -23.49 22.87 14.07
C ALA A 330 -23.41 21.34 14.20
N VAL A 331 -22.28 20.74 13.82
CA VAL A 331 -22.02 19.33 14.11
C VAL A 331 -21.74 19.21 15.60
N LYS A 332 -22.77 18.84 16.38
CA LYS A 332 -22.61 18.27 17.72
C LYS A 332 -22.01 16.88 17.56
N ILE A 333 -20.78 16.70 18.03
CA ILE A 333 -20.22 15.37 18.27
C ILE A 333 -20.81 14.89 19.60
N GLU A 334 -21.88 14.12 19.56
CA GLU A 334 -22.32 13.37 20.73
C GLU A 334 -21.42 12.14 20.90
N SER A 335 -20.63 12.19 21.97
CA SER A 335 -19.84 11.07 22.50
C SER A 335 -20.79 9.99 23.01
N ASN A 336 -20.96 8.90 22.27
CA ASN A 336 -21.73 7.77 22.76
C ASN A 336 -20.83 6.86 23.61
N THR A 337 -20.61 7.26 24.86
CA THR A 337 -20.23 6.33 25.93
C THR A 337 -21.49 5.64 26.43
N SER A 338 -21.70 4.39 26.01
CA SER A 338 -22.63 3.48 26.67
C SER A 338 -21.86 2.25 27.16
N THR A 339 -21.47 2.31 28.43
CA THR A 339 -21.26 1.14 29.28
C THR A 339 -22.53 0.29 29.30
N GLU A 340 -22.45 -1.00 28.95
CA GLU A 340 -23.46 -1.96 29.40
C GLU A 340 -22.86 -3.36 29.64
N ALA A 341 -22.77 -3.65 30.94
CA ALA A 341 -23.10 -4.88 31.65
C ALA A 341 -22.92 -6.25 30.96
N ILE A 342 -22.08 -7.04 31.61
CA ILE A 342 -21.99 -8.50 31.59
C ILE A 342 -23.39 -9.12 31.74
N ARG A 343 -23.83 -9.90 30.74
CA ARG A 343 -24.86 -10.94 30.91
C ARG A 343 -24.33 -12.27 30.42
N ALA A 344 -24.00 -13.14 31.40
CA ALA A 344 -23.70 -14.54 31.18
C ALA A 344 -24.92 -15.26 30.58
N SER A 345 -24.71 -16.00 29.50
CA SER A 345 -25.68 -16.98 29.00
C SER A 345 -25.04 -18.35 28.92
N LYS A 346 -25.48 -19.24 29.83
CA LYS A 346 -25.18 -20.67 29.88
C LYS A 346 -25.62 -21.32 28.57
N ARG A 347 -24.69 -21.90 27.80
CA ARG A 347 -25.00 -22.86 26.74
C ARG A 347 -25.12 -24.25 27.34
N VAL A 348 -26.36 -24.73 27.44
CA VAL A 348 -26.70 -26.12 27.73
C VAL A 348 -26.43 -26.96 26.47
N ARG A 349 -25.61 -28.00 26.63
CA ARG A 349 -25.34 -29.06 25.66
C ARG A 349 -26.60 -29.94 25.55
N LYS A 350 -27.21 -30.02 24.36
CA LYS A 350 -28.12 -31.13 24.02
C LYS A 350 -27.37 -32.11 23.12
N THR A 351 -27.03 -33.25 23.70
CA THR A 351 -26.74 -34.49 22.98
C THR A 351 -28.01 -34.96 22.27
N ARG A 352 -27.84 -35.60 21.11
CA ARG A 352 -28.91 -36.39 20.50
C ARG A 352 -28.32 -37.77 20.18
N SER A 353 -29.00 -38.76 20.77
CA SER A 353 -28.84 -40.20 20.58
C SER A 353 -29.02 -40.64 19.14
#